data_AF-A0A428W541-F1
#
_entry.id   AF-A0A428W541-F1
#
_cell.length_a   1.000
_cell.length_b   1.000
_cell.length_c   1.000
_cell.angle_alpha   90.00
_cell.angle_beta   90.00
_cell.angle_gamma   90.00
#
_symmetry.space_group_name_H-M   'P 1'
#
loop_
_entity.id
_entity.type
_entity.pdbx_description
1 polymer ?
#
loop_
_entity_poly.entity_id
_entity_poly.type
_entity_poly.pdbx_seq_one_letter_code
_entity_poly.pdbx_strand_id
1 'polypeptide(L)'
;RRAVHRARAATDRLSALVAPGGGADAGLAVMLAVAAINTTVAALPRAAAWAADDDLWGYADSPALATELLRVTAPTPLLPRVAAAPGRLPTSSGGCPVRAGDRMLLIARHAAGAHHLDPDPETPVPAHLAQLVFGAGPHACPGARLARTQLTDLLRALAPLRPVVVRARADRRAALPGWRSLTVRASCG
;
A
#
# COMPACT_ATOMS: atom_id res chain seq x y z
N ARG A 1 21.85 -19.38 4.74
CA ARG A 1 23.11 -18.90 4.11
C ARG A 1 22.90 -18.35 2.68
N ARG A 2 22.38 -19.14 1.71
CA ARG A 2 22.10 -18.65 0.34
C ARG A 2 21.08 -17.50 0.25
N ALA A 3 20.01 -17.51 1.05
CA ALA A 3 19.02 -16.43 1.08
C ALA A 3 19.61 -15.11 1.61
N VAL A 4 20.38 -15.18 2.70
CA VAL A 4 21.09 -14.04 3.28
C VAL A 4 22.08 -13.43 2.29
N HIS A 5 22.84 -14.27 1.58
CA HIS A 5 23.77 -13.79 0.56
C HIS A 5 23.04 -13.11 -0.62
N ARG A 6 21.94 -13.69 -1.10
CA ARG A 6 21.10 -13.07 -2.12
C ARG A 6 20.50 -11.74 -1.67
N ALA A 7 20.04 -11.64 -0.42
CA ALA A 7 19.51 -10.41 0.14
C ALA A 7 20.59 -9.32 0.18
N ARG A 8 21.80 -9.64 0.66
CA ARG A 8 22.94 -8.71 0.66
C ARG A 8 23.29 -8.22 -0.74
N ALA A 9 23.46 -9.13 -1.70
CA ALA A 9 23.76 -8.76 -3.08
C ALA A 9 22.67 -7.88 -3.72
N ALA A 10 21.39 -8.11 -3.39
CA ALA A 10 20.29 -7.27 -3.84
C ALA A 10 20.34 -5.86 -3.20
N THR A 11 20.62 -5.78 -1.90
CA THR A 11 20.83 -4.50 -1.21
C THR A 11 22.01 -3.73 -1.80
N ASP A 12 23.14 -4.38 -2.04
CA ASP A 12 24.34 -3.72 -2.59
C ASP A 12 24.07 -3.12 -3.98
N ARG A 13 23.36 -3.88 -4.84
CA ARG A 13 22.94 -3.38 -6.16
C ARG A 13 22.00 -2.18 -6.06
N LEU A 14 21.04 -2.22 -5.12
CA LEU A 14 20.11 -1.12 -4.93
C LEU A 14 20.81 0.13 -4.38
N SER A 15 21.73 -0.05 -3.43
CA SER A 15 22.57 1.04 -2.91
C SER A 15 23.36 1.71 -4.03
N ALA A 16 23.96 0.93 -4.93
CA ALA A 16 24.71 1.46 -6.06
C ALA A 16 23.82 2.27 -7.04
N LEU A 17 22.55 1.90 -7.19
CA LEU A 17 21.59 2.60 -8.05
C LEU A 17 21.06 3.90 -7.44
N VAL A 18 20.77 3.90 -6.14
CA VAL A 18 20.03 4.99 -5.47
C VAL A 18 20.96 5.96 -4.75
N ALA A 19 22.16 5.52 -4.37
CA ALA A 19 23.17 6.32 -3.70
C ALA A 19 24.58 6.01 -4.25
N PRO A 20 24.86 6.30 -5.54
CA PRO A 20 26.12 5.92 -6.21
C PRO A 20 27.38 6.53 -5.57
N GLY A 21 27.26 7.65 -4.86
CA GLY A 21 28.34 8.29 -4.10
C GLY A 21 28.46 7.85 -2.64
N GLY A 22 27.59 6.94 -2.17
CA GLY A 22 27.50 6.60 -0.75
C GLY A 22 27.08 7.78 0.13
N GLY A 23 27.58 7.82 1.36
CA GLY A 23 27.31 8.89 2.33
C GLY A 23 26.37 8.49 3.47
N ALA A 24 26.24 9.39 4.45
CA ALA A 24 25.46 9.15 5.67
C ALA A 24 23.99 8.79 5.39
N ASP A 25 23.43 9.31 4.29
CA ASP A 25 22.02 9.15 3.94
C ASP A 25 21.75 7.95 3.00
N ALA A 26 22.77 7.20 2.58
CA ALA A 26 22.60 6.11 1.62
C ALA A 26 21.59 5.05 2.11
N GLY A 27 21.62 4.73 3.41
CA GLY A 27 20.66 3.81 4.03
C GLY A 27 19.22 4.34 3.99
N LEU A 28 19.04 5.64 4.24
CA LEU A 28 17.73 6.29 4.15
C LEU A 28 17.22 6.30 2.71
N ALA A 29 18.08 6.63 1.74
CA ALA A 29 17.72 6.65 0.32
C ALA A 29 17.27 5.27 -0.17
N VAL A 30 18.00 4.20 0.20
CA VAL A 30 17.63 2.82 -0.10
C VAL A 30 16.29 2.46 0.56
N MET A 31 16.09 2.80 1.83
CA MET A 31 14.84 2.53 2.55
C MET A 31 13.65 3.21 1.86
N LEU A 32 13.78 4.50 1.51
CA LEU A 32 12.76 5.27 0.81
C LEU A 32 12.45 4.67 -0.57
N ALA A 33 13.47 4.29 -1.34
CA ALA A 33 13.28 3.66 -2.64
C ALA A 33 12.52 2.31 -2.53
N VAL A 34 12.92 1.44 -1.59
CA VAL A 34 12.22 0.16 -1.34
C VAL A 34 10.77 0.41 -0.92
N ALA A 35 10.55 1.31 0.04
CA ALA A 35 9.22 1.59 0.57
C ALA A 35 8.30 2.18 -0.50
N ALA A 36 8.76 3.20 -1.23
CA ALA A 36 7.98 3.87 -2.26
C ALA A 36 7.68 2.92 -3.44
N ILE A 37 8.69 2.26 -4.02
CA ILE A 37 8.50 1.44 -5.22
C ILE A 37 7.60 0.24 -4.93
N ASN A 38 7.88 -0.52 -3.87
CA ASN A 38 7.12 -1.74 -3.61
C ASN A 38 5.66 -1.46 -3.31
N THR A 39 5.37 -0.41 -2.53
CA THR A 39 3.99 -0.07 -2.18
C THR A 39 3.24 0.56 -3.36
N THR A 40 3.88 1.39 -4.17
CA THR A 40 3.29 1.97 -5.39
C THR A 40 2.99 0.89 -6.43
N VAL A 41 3.92 -0.04 -6.69
CA VAL A 41 3.69 -1.18 -7.60
C VAL A 41 2.60 -2.12 -7.07
N ALA A 42 2.48 -2.27 -5.75
CA ALA A 42 1.39 -3.02 -5.15
C ALA A 42 0.06 -2.28 -5.24
N ALA A 43 0.01 -0.95 -5.13
CA ALA A 43 -1.21 -0.17 -5.07
C ALA A 43 -1.80 0.12 -6.46
N LEU A 44 -1.02 0.76 -7.33
CA LEU A 44 -1.50 1.44 -8.52
C LEU A 44 -2.19 0.50 -9.53
N PRO A 45 -1.62 -0.66 -9.90
CA PRO A 45 -2.29 -1.57 -10.82
C PRO A 45 -3.57 -2.16 -10.24
N ARG A 46 -3.62 -2.40 -8.93
CA ARG A 46 -4.84 -2.91 -8.27
C ARG A 46 -5.92 -1.84 -8.18
N ALA A 47 -5.54 -0.59 -7.94
CA ALA A 47 -6.47 0.54 -7.97
C ALA A 47 -7.05 0.76 -9.37
N ALA A 48 -6.22 0.69 -10.42
CA ALA A 48 -6.69 0.79 -11.81
C ALA A 48 -7.61 -0.37 -12.21
N ALA A 49 -7.31 -1.60 -11.76
CA ALA A 49 -8.19 -2.75 -11.96
C ALA A 49 -9.53 -2.56 -11.25
N TRP A 50 -9.52 -2.08 -10.00
CA TRP A 50 -10.76 -1.80 -9.26
C TRP A 50 -11.60 -0.72 -9.95
N ALA A 51 -10.98 0.39 -10.36
CA ALA A 51 -11.67 1.46 -11.08
C ALA A 51 -12.28 0.99 -12.42
N ALA A 52 -11.63 0.03 -13.09
CA ALA A 52 -12.15 -0.61 -14.28
C ALA A 52 -13.35 -1.53 -13.99
N ASP A 53 -13.23 -2.38 -12.97
CA ASP A 53 -14.23 -3.40 -12.64
C ASP A 53 -15.53 -2.78 -12.10
N ASP A 54 -15.42 -1.67 -11.34
CA ASP A 54 -16.56 -0.96 -10.72
C ASP A 54 -16.98 0.33 -11.48
N ASP A 55 -16.43 0.56 -12.69
CA ASP A 55 -16.68 1.76 -13.53
C ASP A 55 -16.53 3.11 -12.80
N LEU A 56 -15.47 3.25 -11.99
CA LEU A 56 -15.22 4.45 -11.18
C LEU A 56 -14.56 5.60 -11.95
N TRP A 57 -14.42 5.49 -13.28
CA TRP A 57 -13.70 6.47 -14.10
C TRP A 57 -14.31 7.88 -14.06
N GLY A 58 -15.63 8.00 -13.81
CA GLY A 58 -16.31 9.29 -13.63
C GLY A 58 -15.82 10.10 -12.42
N TYR A 59 -15.20 9.43 -11.44
CA TYR A 59 -14.67 10.06 -10.22
C TYR A 59 -13.14 10.26 -10.28
N ALA A 60 -12.51 10.11 -11.45
CA ALA A 60 -11.04 10.17 -11.58
C ALA A 60 -10.42 11.49 -11.10
N ASP A 61 -11.15 12.60 -11.18
CA ASP A 61 -10.71 13.90 -10.68
C ASP A 61 -10.90 14.09 -9.17
N SER A 62 -11.66 13.20 -8.52
CA SER A 62 -11.95 13.25 -7.09
C SER A 62 -10.77 12.73 -6.26
N PRO A 63 -10.19 13.55 -5.36
CA PRO A 63 -9.20 13.07 -4.39
C PRO A 63 -9.76 11.98 -3.44
N ALA A 64 -11.09 11.92 -3.29
CA ALA A 64 -11.74 10.88 -2.49
C ALA A 64 -11.54 9.50 -3.13
N LEU A 65 -11.64 9.37 -4.45
CA LEU A 65 -11.42 8.10 -5.15
C LEU A 65 -10.01 7.55 -4.90
N ALA A 66 -8.98 8.38 -5.03
CA ALA A 66 -7.61 7.96 -4.76
C ALA A 66 -7.43 7.50 -3.30
N THR A 67 -8.03 8.23 -2.35
CA THR A 67 -7.97 7.89 -0.92
C THR A 67 -8.67 6.56 -0.63
N GLU A 68 -9.85 6.35 -1.19
CA GLU A 68 -10.64 5.12 -1.05
C GLU A 68 -9.95 3.93 -1.72
N LEU A 69 -9.39 4.10 -2.92
CA LEU A 69 -8.65 3.05 -3.60
C LEU A 69 -7.38 2.65 -2.84
N LEU A 70 -6.65 3.60 -2.26
CA LEU A 70 -5.52 3.30 -1.37
C LEU A 70 -5.97 2.57 -0.09
N ARG A 71 -7.13 2.95 0.45
CA ARG A 71 -7.76 2.28 1.60
C ARG A 71 -8.08 0.81 1.27
N VAL A 72 -8.83 0.54 0.21
CA VAL A 72 -9.28 -0.82 -0.10
C VAL A 72 -8.14 -1.71 -0.62
N THR A 73 -7.20 -1.13 -1.37
CA THR A 73 -6.03 -1.88 -1.83
C THR A 73 -5.06 -2.17 -0.68
N ALA A 74 -5.01 -1.34 0.37
CA ALA A 74 -4.17 -1.51 1.57
C ALA A 74 -2.80 -2.15 1.24
N PRO A 75 -1.89 -1.46 0.53
CA PRO A 75 -0.70 -2.07 -0.08
C PRO A 75 0.19 -2.83 0.91
N THR A 76 0.24 -2.36 2.15
CA THR A 76 0.81 -3.05 3.31
C THR A 76 -0.31 -3.43 4.27
N PRO A 77 -1.01 -4.55 4.05
CA PRO A 77 -2.21 -4.88 4.81
C PRO A 77 -1.92 -5.33 6.25
N LEU A 78 -0.65 -5.70 6.53
CA LEU A 78 -0.16 -6.19 7.81
C LEU A 78 1.05 -5.37 8.25
N LEU A 79 1.04 -4.90 9.50
CA LEU A 79 2.13 -4.13 10.09
C LEU A 79 2.67 -4.89 11.33
N PRO A 80 3.80 -5.60 11.20
CA PRO A 80 4.43 -6.30 12.31
C PRO A 80 4.94 -5.35 13.39
N ARG A 81 4.79 -5.75 14.66
CA ARG A 81 5.31 -5.05 15.84
C ARG A 81 5.83 -6.06 16.85
N VAL A 82 6.65 -5.59 17.78
CA VAL A 82 7.09 -6.33 18.96
C VAL A 82 6.76 -5.50 20.18
N ALA A 83 6.11 -6.09 21.17
CA ALA A 83 5.78 -5.42 22.42
C ALA A 83 7.07 -5.12 23.20
N ALA A 84 7.34 -3.83 23.47
CA ALA A 84 8.54 -3.42 24.19
C ALA A 84 8.47 -3.73 25.70
N ALA A 85 7.27 -3.83 26.25
CA ALA A 85 6.99 -4.03 27.67
C ALA A 85 5.67 -4.81 27.85
N PRO A 86 5.44 -5.47 29.00
CA PRO A 86 4.15 -6.10 29.27
C PRO A 86 3.04 -5.05 29.41
N GLY A 87 1.81 -5.44 29.09
CA GLY A 87 0.66 -4.55 29.16
C GLY A 87 -0.67 -5.28 28.91
N ARG A 88 -1.75 -4.52 28.75
CA ARG A 88 -3.06 -5.04 28.39
C ARG A 88 -3.65 -4.21 27.25
N LEU A 89 -3.96 -4.86 26.13
CA LEU A 89 -4.69 -4.24 25.04
C LEU A 89 -6.17 -4.21 25.39
N PRO A 90 -6.89 -3.09 25.21
CA PRO A 90 -8.33 -3.08 25.42
C PRO A 90 -9.03 -3.94 24.38
N THR A 91 -10.01 -4.72 24.82
CA THR A 91 -10.93 -5.52 23.99
C THR A 91 -12.33 -5.40 24.58
N SER A 92 -13.36 -5.73 23.81
CA SER A 92 -14.74 -5.79 24.31
C SER A 92 -14.94 -6.81 25.44
N SER A 93 -14.01 -7.75 25.62
CA SER A 93 -14.04 -8.82 26.62
C SER A 93 -13.15 -8.58 27.85
N GLY A 94 -12.76 -7.34 28.14
CA GLY A 94 -11.93 -7.02 29.33
C GLY A 94 -10.42 -6.99 29.08
N GLY A 95 -10.02 -6.93 27.82
CA GLY A 95 -8.64 -6.73 27.38
C GLY A 95 -7.79 -7.99 27.26
N CYS A 96 -6.81 -7.94 26.35
CA CYS A 96 -5.88 -9.02 26.07
C CYS A 96 -4.51 -8.73 26.71
N PRO A 97 -4.00 -9.60 27.60
CA PRO A 97 -2.66 -9.42 28.18
C PRO A 97 -1.58 -9.60 27.10
N VAL A 98 -0.54 -8.78 27.17
CA VAL A 98 0.62 -8.79 26.28
C VAL A 98 1.88 -8.85 27.12
N ARG A 99 2.84 -9.68 26.73
CA ARG A 99 4.16 -9.79 27.37
C ARG A 99 5.19 -8.99 26.58
N ALA A 100 6.26 -8.57 27.25
CA ALA A 100 7.42 -8.04 26.54
C ALA A 100 7.98 -9.09 25.57
N GLY A 101 8.28 -8.68 24.34
CA GLY A 101 8.76 -9.54 23.27
C GLY A 101 7.67 -10.21 22.43
N ASP A 102 6.39 -10.06 22.78
CA ASP A 102 5.30 -10.63 21.97
C ASP A 102 5.33 -10.03 20.55
N ARG A 103 5.28 -10.90 19.53
CA ARG A 103 5.18 -10.52 18.13
C ARG A 103 3.71 -10.30 17.78
N MET A 104 3.42 -9.10 17.31
CA MET A 104 2.07 -8.66 17.01
C MET A 104 1.94 -8.32 15.53
N LEU A 105 0.76 -8.56 14.97
CA LEU A 105 0.39 -8.11 13.63
C LEU A 105 -0.79 -7.17 13.73
N LEU A 106 -0.59 -5.91 13.35
CA LEU A 106 -1.71 -4.99 13.16
C LEU A 106 -2.24 -5.20 11.75
N ILE A 107 -3.53 -5.53 11.63
CA ILE A 107 -4.18 -5.77 10.33
C ILE A 107 -4.75 -4.44 9.83
N ALA A 108 -3.91 -3.64 9.16
CA ALA A 108 -4.27 -2.30 8.67
C ALA A 108 -5.49 -2.34 7.76
N ARG A 109 -5.60 -3.38 6.92
CA ARG A 109 -6.78 -3.61 6.07
C ARG A 109 -8.07 -3.75 6.90
N HIS A 110 -8.00 -4.39 8.07
CA HIS A 110 -9.18 -4.55 8.92
C HIS A 110 -9.52 -3.26 9.65
N ALA A 111 -8.50 -2.59 10.19
CA ALA A 111 -8.66 -1.32 10.89
C ALA A 111 -9.26 -0.23 9.98
N ALA A 112 -8.96 -0.26 8.69
CA ALA A 112 -9.50 0.67 7.70
C ALA A 112 -10.82 0.22 7.04
N GLY A 113 -11.46 -0.84 7.54
CA GLY A 113 -12.73 -1.36 6.99
C GLY A 113 -12.63 -1.99 5.59
N ALA A 114 -11.45 -2.03 4.99
CA ALA A 114 -11.17 -2.48 3.62
C ALA A 114 -11.43 -3.97 3.32
N HIS A 115 -11.96 -4.71 4.30
CA HIS A 115 -12.35 -6.11 4.16
C HIS A 115 -13.86 -6.31 3.99
N HIS A 116 -14.66 -5.27 4.26
CA HIS A 116 -16.12 -5.32 4.14
C HIS A 116 -16.73 -4.03 3.56
N LEU A 117 -15.92 -2.99 3.30
CA LEU A 117 -16.35 -1.76 2.65
C LEU A 117 -15.54 -1.54 1.37
N ASP A 118 -16.23 -1.61 0.25
CA ASP A 118 -15.75 -1.25 -1.09
C ASP A 118 -15.47 0.26 -1.18
N PRO A 119 -14.72 0.74 -2.20
CA PRO A 119 -14.41 2.15 -2.31
C PRO A 119 -15.64 2.95 -2.75
N ASP A 120 -15.98 4.00 -1.99
CA ASP A 120 -17.09 4.89 -2.32
C ASP A 120 -16.59 6.35 -2.36
N PRO A 121 -16.38 6.93 -3.55
CA PRO A 121 -15.92 8.31 -3.66
C PRO A 121 -17.02 9.35 -3.34
N GLU A 122 -18.30 8.98 -3.32
CA GLU A 122 -19.41 9.86 -2.96
C GLU A 122 -19.62 9.90 -1.45
N THR A 123 -19.49 8.74 -0.80
CA THR A 123 -19.60 8.57 0.66
C THR A 123 -18.32 7.94 1.24
N PRO A 124 -17.16 8.62 1.16
CA PRO A 124 -15.90 8.03 1.60
C PRO A 124 -15.90 7.81 3.11
N VAL A 125 -15.11 6.82 3.56
CA VAL A 125 -14.95 6.61 5.00
C VAL A 125 -14.28 7.84 5.64
N PRO A 126 -14.46 8.06 6.96
CA PRO A 126 -13.75 9.13 7.67
C PRO A 126 -12.24 9.12 7.41
N ALA A 127 -11.66 10.29 7.17
CA ALA A 127 -10.25 10.44 6.79
C ALA A 127 -9.27 9.75 7.75
N HIS A 128 -9.59 9.72 9.05
CA HIS A 128 -8.76 9.05 10.06
C HIS A 128 -8.73 7.53 9.87
N LEU A 129 -9.81 6.89 9.38
CA LEU A 129 -9.82 5.46 9.05
C LEU A 129 -9.06 5.19 7.75
N ALA A 130 -9.30 6.00 6.71
CA ALA A 130 -8.58 5.89 5.44
C ALA A 130 -7.06 6.09 5.61
N GLN A 131 -6.62 6.89 6.60
CA GLN A 131 -5.21 7.08 6.92
C GLN A 131 -4.54 5.82 7.51
N LEU A 132 -5.29 4.88 8.11
CA LEU A 132 -4.70 3.73 8.82
C LEU A 132 -3.91 2.78 7.92
N VAL A 133 -4.19 2.72 6.61
CA VAL A 133 -3.37 1.95 5.66
C VAL A 133 -1.97 2.53 5.45
N PHE A 134 -1.77 3.77 5.87
CA PHE A 134 -0.46 4.45 5.94
C PHE A 134 0.15 4.39 7.35
N GLY A 135 -0.46 3.65 8.29
CA GLY A 135 -0.02 3.60 9.67
C GLY A 135 -0.37 4.85 10.49
N ALA A 136 0.06 4.84 11.74
CA ALA A 136 -0.20 5.90 12.72
C ALA A 136 1.00 6.11 13.65
N GLY A 137 1.04 7.28 14.30
CA GLY A 137 2.09 7.65 15.25
C GLY A 137 3.45 7.95 14.59
N PRO A 138 4.57 7.78 15.30
CA PRO A 138 5.91 8.12 14.83
C PRO A 138 6.36 7.40 13.54
N HIS A 139 5.68 6.30 13.19
CA HIS A 139 5.96 5.51 11.99
C HIS A 139 4.85 5.65 10.93
N ALA A 140 4.01 6.68 11.02
CA ALA A 140 3.07 7.01 9.94
C ALA A 140 3.85 7.28 8.64
N CYS A 141 3.34 6.78 7.52
CA CYS A 141 4.02 6.82 6.24
C CYS A 141 4.33 8.28 5.83
N PRO A 142 5.60 8.67 5.69
CA PRO A 142 5.96 10.02 5.26
C PRO A 142 5.53 10.29 3.81
N GLY A 143 5.40 9.24 3.00
CA GLY A 143 4.97 9.31 1.60
C GLY A 143 3.46 9.31 1.38
N ALA A 144 2.62 9.37 2.42
CA ALA A 144 1.17 9.20 2.28
C ALA A 144 0.52 10.26 1.38
N ARG A 145 1.04 11.49 1.37
CA ARG A 145 0.58 12.55 0.44
C ARG A 145 1.03 12.25 -0.99
N LEU A 146 2.30 11.89 -1.18
CA LEU A 146 2.86 11.54 -2.48
C LEU A 146 2.10 10.37 -3.12
N ALA A 147 1.81 9.31 -2.35
CA ALA A 147 1.07 8.15 -2.84
C ALA A 147 -0.34 8.51 -3.33
N ARG A 148 -1.03 9.41 -2.62
CA ARG A 148 -2.35 9.93 -3.05
C ARG A 148 -2.23 10.72 -4.34
N THR A 149 -1.27 11.65 -4.44
CA THR A 149 -1.02 12.42 -5.66
C THR A 149 -0.70 11.51 -6.85
N GLN A 150 0.21 10.55 -6.69
CA GLN A 150 0.57 9.61 -7.75
C GLN A 150 -0.62 8.80 -8.24
N LEU A 151 -1.51 8.36 -7.33
CA LEU A 151 -2.71 7.64 -7.72
C LEU A 151 -3.73 8.57 -8.39
N THR A 152 -3.95 9.78 -7.88
CA THR A 152 -4.79 10.78 -8.57
C THR A 152 -4.31 11.02 -9.99
N ASP A 153 -3.01 11.23 -10.19
CA ASP A 153 -2.43 11.49 -11.52
C ASP A 153 -2.61 10.28 -12.45
N LEU A 154 -2.42 9.06 -11.94
CA LEU A 154 -2.69 7.85 -12.70
C LEU A 154 -4.17 7.73 -13.11
N LEU A 155 -5.09 7.93 -12.18
CA LEU A 155 -6.53 7.81 -12.44
C LEU A 155 -6.97 8.82 -13.50
N ARG A 156 -6.53 10.08 -13.38
CA ARG A 156 -6.77 11.14 -14.37
C ARG A 156 -6.21 10.80 -15.74
N ALA A 157 -5.00 10.26 -15.80
CA ALA A 157 -4.38 9.88 -17.07
C ALA A 157 -5.12 8.72 -17.76
N LEU A 158 -5.71 7.80 -16.99
CA LEU A 158 -6.46 6.65 -17.52
C LEU A 158 -7.93 6.98 -17.82
N ALA A 159 -8.54 7.94 -17.14
CA ALA A 159 -9.97 8.24 -17.25
C ALA A 159 -10.45 8.48 -18.69
N PRO A 160 -9.74 9.22 -19.57
CA PRO A 160 -10.17 9.42 -20.96
C PRO A 160 -10.25 8.12 -21.78
N LEU A 161 -9.51 7.09 -21.38
CA LEU A 161 -9.46 5.79 -22.05
C LEU A 161 -10.48 4.80 -21.49
N ARG A 162 -11.03 5.10 -20.29
CA ARG A 162 -11.90 4.23 -19.49
C ARG A 162 -11.52 2.74 -19.61
N PRO A 163 -10.27 2.38 -19.27
CA PRO A 163 -9.76 1.06 -19.59
C PRO A 163 -10.56 -0.04 -18.88
N VAL A 164 -10.73 -1.16 -19.58
CA VAL A 164 -11.31 -2.40 -19.04
C VAL A 164 -10.22 -3.43 -18.80
N VAL A 165 -10.36 -4.24 -17.76
CA VAL A 165 -9.43 -5.35 -17.49
C VAL A 165 -9.68 -6.47 -18.48
N VAL A 166 -8.64 -6.80 -19.27
CA VAL A 166 -8.68 -7.95 -20.21
C VAL A 166 -8.09 -9.19 -19.56
N ARG A 167 -7.06 -9.01 -18.74
CA ARG A 167 -6.38 -10.13 -18.06
C ARG A 167 -5.70 -9.66 -16.79
N ALA A 168 -5.96 -10.34 -15.68
CA ALA A 168 -5.22 -10.18 -14.43
C ALA A 168 -4.59 -11.50 -14.00
N ARG A 169 -3.29 -11.48 -13.66
CA ARG A 169 -2.59 -12.64 -13.05
C ARG A 169 -1.92 -12.19 -11.77
N ALA A 170 -2.36 -12.72 -10.63
CA ALA A 170 -1.78 -12.41 -9.32
C ALA A 170 -0.31 -12.88 -9.23
N ASP A 171 0.55 -12.07 -8.61
CA ASP A 171 1.90 -12.52 -8.26
C ASP A 171 1.92 -13.15 -6.87
N ARG A 172 1.78 -14.48 -6.83
CA ARG A 172 1.85 -15.26 -5.57
C ARG A 172 3.25 -15.30 -4.94
N ARG A 173 4.27 -14.75 -5.59
CA ARG A 173 5.66 -14.69 -5.10
C ARG A 173 6.08 -13.30 -4.65
N ALA A 174 5.24 -12.28 -4.86
CA ALA A 174 5.54 -10.91 -4.46
C ALA A 174 5.48 -10.77 -2.93
N ALA A 175 6.27 -9.85 -2.39
CA ALA A 175 6.29 -9.54 -0.96
C ALA A 175 5.01 -8.84 -0.49
N LEU A 176 4.35 -8.10 -1.39
CA LEU A 176 3.10 -7.41 -1.17
C LEU A 176 2.06 -7.90 -2.18
N PRO A 177 0.75 -7.81 -1.89
CA PRO A 177 -0.30 -8.16 -2.83
C PRO A 177 -0.17 -7.35 -4.13
N GLY A 178 -0.11 -8.02 -5.26
CA GLY A 178 0.08 -7.37 -6.55
C GLY A 178 -0.15 -8.29 -7.75
N TRP A 179 -0.10 -7.71 -8.94
CA TRP A 179 -0.22 -8.43 -10.20
C TRP A 179 1.15 -8.80 -10.75
N ARG A 180 1.30 -10.04 -11.20
CA ARG A 180 2.41 -10.45 -12.07
C ARG A 180 2.28 -9.82 -13.45
N SER A 181 1.04 -9.72 -13.92
CA SER A 181 0.67 -9.01 -15.14
C SER A 181 -0.77 -8.55 -15.02
N LEU A 182 -1.02 -7.29 -15.36
CA LEU A 182 -2.35 -6.73 -15.58
C LEU A 182 -2.39 -6.16 -17.00
N THR A 183 -3.26 -6.71 -17.83
CA THR A 183 -3.50 -6.24 -19.20
C THR A 183 -4.85 -5.55 -19.21
N VAL A 184 -4.83 -4.28 -19.60
CA VAL A 184 -6.02 -3.46 -19.81
C VAL A 184 -6.11 -3.08 -21.28
N ARG A 185 -7.32 -2.74 -21.71
CA ARG A 185 -7.59 -2.21 -23.05
C ARG A 185 -8.49 -0.99 -22.88
N ALA A 186 -8.26 0.07 -23.66
CA ALA A 186 -9.21 1.18 -23.71
C ALA A 186 -10.61 0.64 -24.05
N SER A 187 -11.66 1.13 -23.39
CA SER A 187 -13.02 0.68 -23.71
C SER A 187 -13.41 1.05 -25.15
N CYS A 188 -12.72 2.04 -25.73
CA CYS A 188 -13.14 2.84 -26.88
C CYS A 188 -14.45 3.58 -26.56
N GLY A 189 -14.48 4.87 -26.88
CA GLY A 189 -15.75 5.58 -27.09
C GLY A 189 -16.38 5.18 -28.40
#